data_AF-A0A087DD82-F1
#
_entry.id   AF-A0A087DD82-F1
#
_cell.length_a   1.000
_cell.length_b   1.000
_cell.length_c   1.000
_cell.angle_alpha   90.00
_cell.angle_beta   90.00
_cell.angle_gamma   90.00
#
_symmetry.space_group_name_H-M   'P 1'
#
loop_
_entity.id
_entity.type
_entity.pdbx_description
1 polymer ?
#
loop_
_entity_poly.entity_id
_entity_poly.type
_entity_poly.pdbx_seq_one_letter_code
_entity_poly.pdbx_strand_id
1 'polypeptide(L)'
;MKAMLWKDWTLLRKNPLYLVLGIGLWLFIPVTLAVLSASDPKNPATIDGLSAAQTLAPWFGFLGSEVALCTLMANPNEMDLSAAVESDGTVETWRASGRSMLQYCIAKSLLPILIAEVMSLSIFGYLAWGGLVHWNNNAVLEIMCIVLTPAVIAFAGEQILLASHAASVGSFSIVSLISSAPMLVFMIAMLMMSAVWALIALVAFGILAAVLSIVSAHHRYPMTLRPIL
;
A
#
# COMPACT_ATOMS: atom_id res chain seq x y z
N MET A 1 12.72 9.79 -9.81
CA MET A 1 11.72 9.77 -8.73
C MET A 1 10.54 10.69 -9.05
N LYS A 2 10.68 12.03 -9.05
CA LYS A 2 9.55 12.96 -9.32
C LYS A 2 8.76 12.66 -10.61
N ALA A 3 9.46 12.44 -11.73
CA ALA A 3 8.81 12.11 -13.00
C ALA A 3 8.03 10.78 -12.96
N MET A 4 8.49 9.83 -12.15
CA MET A 4 7.86 8.52 -12.00
C MET A 4 6.59 8.62 -11.17
N LEU A 5 6.67 9.30 -10.02
CA LEU A 5 5.50 9.66 -9.21
C LEU A 5 4.45 10.40 -10.05
N TRP A 6 4.88 11.34 -10.90
CA TRP A 6 3.98 12.08 -11.78
C TRP A 6 3.33 11.17 -12.85
N LYS A 7 4.10 10.24 -13.43
CA LYS A 7 3.57 9.23 -14.35
C LYS A 7 2.51 8.37 -13.66
N ASP A 8 2.85 7.79 -12.51
CA ASP A 8 1.97 6.88 -11.77
C ASP A 8 0.70 7.61 -11.31
N TRP A 9 0.82 8.86 -10.84
CA TRP A 9 -0.32 9.73 -10.53
C TRP A 9 -1.20 9.99 -11.76
N THR A 10 -0.60 10.27 -12.91
CA THR A 10 -1.34 10.53 -14.15
C THR A 10 -2.07 9.27 -14.64
N LEU A 11 -1.47 8.09 -14.48
CA LEU A 11 -2.10 6.81 -14.78
C LEU A 11 -3.29 6.57 -13.86
N LEU A 12 -3.12 6.69 -12.55
CA LEU A 12 -4.20 6.52 -11.58
C LEU A 12 -5.35 7.50 -11.85
N ARG A 13 -5.04 8.78 -12.08
CA ARG A 13 -6.06 9.83 -12.33
C ARG A 13 -6.91 9.55 -13.57
N LYS A 14 -6.33 8.90 -14.59
CA LYS A 14 -7.03 8.58 -15.84
C LYS A 14 -7.87 7.31 -15.75
N ASN A 15 -7.74 6.52 -14.69
CA ASN A 15 -8.45 5.27 -14.47
C ASN A 15 -9.62 5.47 -13.49
N PRO A 16 -10.85 5.74 -13.98
CA PRO A 16 -11.99 6.00 -13.11
C PRO A 16 -12.35 4.81 -12.22
N LEU A 17 -12.12 3.57 -12.68
CA LEU A 17 -12.40 2.36 -11.90
C LEU A 17 -11.59 2.31 -10.60
N TYR A 18 -10.28 2.53 -10.68
CA TYR A 18 -9.38 2.50 -9.53
C TYR A 18 -9.62 3.70 -8.59
N LEU A 19 -9.99 4.86 -9.14
CA LEU A 19 -10.41 6.01 -8.33
C LEU A 19 -11.71 5.74 -7.58
N VAL A 20 -12.71 5.17 -8.25
CA VAL A 20 -14.00 4.82 -7.63
C VAL A 20 -13.80 3.75 -6.56
N LEU A 21 -12.97 2.73 -6.84
CA LEU A 21 -12.61 1.70 -5.87
C LEU A 21 -11.89 2.33 -4.66
N GLY A 22 -10.89 3.16 -4.88
CA GLY A 22 -10.14 3.83 -3.82
C GLY A 22 -11.00 4.76 -2.97
N ILE A 23 -11.84 5.59 -3.60
CA ILE A 23 -12.78 6.47 -2.89
C ILE A 23 -13.84 5.65 -2.14
N GLY A 24 -14.39 4.60 -2.77
CA GLY A 24 -15.38 3.73 -2.16
C GLY A 24 -14.84 3.04 -0.90
N LEU A 25 -13.64 2.47 -0.99
CA LEU A 25 -12.96 1.82 0.13
C LEU A 25 -12.55 2.82 1.22
N TRP A 26 -12.12 4.03 0.83
CA TRP A 26 -11.82 5.11 1.77
C TRP A 26 -13.05 5.54 2.57
N LEU A 27 -14.21 5.69 1.90
CA LEU A 27 -15.46 6.11 2.53
C LEU A 27 -16.19 4.97 3.26
N PHE A 28 -15.92 3.72 2.92
CA PHE A 28 -16.58 2.56 3.53
C PHE A 28 -16.40 2.52 5.06
N ILE A 29 -15.18 2.76 5.53
CA ILE A 29 -14.82 2.69 6.95
C ILE A 29 -15.50 3.80 7.79
N PRO A 30 -15.43 5.10 7.44
CA PRO A 30 -16.12 6.15 8.19
C PRO A 30 -17.65 6.01 8.10
N VAL A 31 -18.20 5.54 6.98
CA VAL A 31 -19.63 5.23 6.86
C VAL A 31 -20.03 4.09 7.79
N THR A 32 -19.22 3.03 7.87
CA THR A 32 -19.48 1.90 8.79
C THR A 32 -19.46 2.37 10.25
N LEU A 33 -18.49 3.20 10.64
CA LEU A 33 -18.43 3.80 11.98
C LEU A 33 -19.65 4.70 12.27
N ALA A 34 -20.10 5.48 11.28
CA ALA A 34 -21.30 6.32 11.41
C ALA A 34 -22.58 5.48 11.55
N VAL A 35 -22.71 4.39 10.81
CA VAL A 35 -23.87 3.47 10.90
C VAL A 35 -23.89 2.75 12.25
N LEU A 36 -22.74 2.24 12.71
CA LEU A 36 -22.63 1.56 14.00
C LEU A 36 -22.95 2.50 15.16
N SER A 37 -22.46 3.74 15.12
CA SER A 37 -22.78 4.75 16.15
C SER A 37 -24.24 5.20 16.16
N ALA A 38 -24.91 5.25 15.00
CA ALA A 38 -26.35 5.52 14.93
C ALA A 38 -27.23 4.38 15.46
N SER A 39 -26.71 3.14 15.42
CA SER A 39 -27.44 1.94 15.86
C SER A 39 -27.46 1.73 17.38
N ASP A 40 -26.52 2.33 18.12
CA ASP A 40 -26.53 2.37 19.59
C ASP A 40 -26.22 3.80 20.12
N PRO A 41 -27.19 4.72 20.04
CA PRO A 41 -27.00 6.13 20.40
C PRO A 41 -26.74 6.35 21.89
N LYS A 42 -26.85 5.32 22.73
CA LYS A 42 -26.61 5.41 24.18
C LYS A 42 -25.17 5.12 24.57
N ASN A 43 -24.32 4.66 23.64
CA ASN A 43 -22.93 4.31 23.97
C ASN A 43 -21.85 4.89 23.04
N PRO A 44 -21.91 6.17 22.61
CA PRO A 44 -20.85 6.79 21.80
C PRO A 44 -19.48 6.83 22.52
N ALA A 45 -19.45 6.60 23.84
CA ALA A 45 -18.24 6.54 24.65
C ALA A 45 -17.49 5.19 24.62
N THR A 46 -17.97 4.18 23.88
CA THR A 46 -17.28 2.87 23.80
C THR A 46 -16.32 2.72 22.63
N ILE A 47 -16.36 3.62 21.64
CA ILE A 47 -15.38 3.58 20.55
C ILE A 47 -14.14 4.36 21.00
N ASP A 48 -13.12 3.65 21.46
CA ASP A 48 -11.78 4.20 21.57
C ASP A 48 -11.26 4.51 20.16
N GLY A 49 -11.34 5.78 19.77
CA GLY A 49 -10.94 6.24 18.44
C GLY A 49 -9.47 6.01 18.12
N LEU A 50 -8.61 5.95 19.15
CA LEU A 50 -7.19 5.71 18.98
C LEU A 50 -6.92 4.23 18.64
N SER A 51 -7.54 3.32 19.41
CA SER A 51 -7.52 1.88 19.13
C SER A 51 -8.17 1.53 17.79
N ALA A 52 -9.28 2.17 17.44
CA ALA A 52 -9.94 1.99 16.16
C ALA A 52 -9.04 2.41 14.98
N ALA A 53 -8.42 3.61 15.07
CA ALA A 53 -7.49 4.08 14.04
C ALA A 53 -6.28 3.14 13.89
N GLN A 54 -5.74 2.63 15.00
CA GLN A 54 -4.62 1.69 14.98
C GLN A 54 -5.00 0.35 14.34
N THR A 55 -6.21 -0.15 14.58
CA THR A 55 -6.72 -1.38 13.98
C THR A 55 -6.95 -1.23 12.47
N LEU A 56 -7.32 -0.02 12.02
CA LEU A 56 -7.59 0.28 10.61
C LEU A 56 -6.33 0.65 9.81
N ALA A 57 -5.28 1.16 10.47
CA ALA A 57 -4.03 1.55 9.82
C ALA A 57 -3.44 0.45 8.90
N PRO A 58 -3.41 -0.84 9.28
CA PRO A 58 -2.96 -1.90 8.39
C PRO A 58 -3.80 -2.06 7.12
N TRP A 59 -5.12 -1.92 7.25
CA TRP A 59 -6.04 -2.00 6.12
C TRP A 59 -5.79 -0.86 5.13
N PHE A 60 -5.54 0.36 5.61
CA PHE A 60 -5.22 1.48 4.71
C PHE A 60 -3.90 1.29 3.97
N GLY A 61 -2.90 0.67 4.60
CA GLY A 61 -1.66 0.26 3.92
C GLY A 61 -1.91 -0.74 2.79
N PHE A 62 -2.69 -1.78 3.07
CA PHE A 62 -3.07 -2.79 2.07
C PHE A 62 -3.85 -2.15 0.90
N LEU A 63 -4.90 -1.38 1.21
CA LEU A 63 -5.74 -0.72 0.22
C LEU A 63 -4.97 0.30 -0.63
N GLY A 64 -4.01 1.03 -0.04
CA GLY A 64 -3.17 1.96 -0.79
C GLY A 64 -2.36 1.28 -1.89
N SER A 65 -1.86 0.06 -1.63
CA SER A 65 -1.19 -0.77 -2.63
C SER A 65 -2.15 -1.27 -3.70
N GLU A 66 -3.33 -1.76 -3.32
CA GLU A 66 -4.35 -2.26 -4.27
C GLU A 66 -4.89 -1.16 -5.20
N VAL A 67 -5.11 0.05 -4.69
CA VAL A 67 -5.55 1.20 -5.49
C VAL A 67 -4.47 1.62 -6.49
N ALA A 68 -3.20 1.54 -6.10
CA ALA A 68 -2.06 1.90 -6.95
C ALA A 68 -1.62 0.77 -7.91
N LEU A 69 -2.19 -0.43 -7.79
CA LEU A 69 -1.86 -1.61 -8.59
C LEU A 69 -1.93 -1.34 -10.11
N CYS A 70 -2.88 -0.51 -10.55
CA CYS A 70 -2.99 -0.08 -11.95
C CYS A 70 -1.72 0.58 -12.50
N THR A 71 -0.90 1.21 -11.65
CA THR A 71 0.30 1.93 -12.09
C THR A 71 1.45 1.00 -12.44
N LEU A 72 1.31 -0.28 -12.14
CA LEU A 72 2.24 -1.34 -12.48
C LEU A 72 1.81 -2.13 -13.72
N MET A 73 0.62 -1.87 -14.27
CA MET A 73 0.05 -2.60 -15.42
C MET A 73 0.32 -1.86 -16.73
N ALA A 74 0.53 -2.63 -17.80
CA ALA A 74 0.69 -2.10 -19.15
C ALA A 74 -0.62 -1.48 -19.70
N ASN A 75 -1.77 -2.11 -19.45
CA ASN A 75 -3.10 -1.62 -19.83
C ASN A 75 -4.04 -1.51 -18.62
N PRO A 76 -3.98 -0.39 -17.87
CA PRO A 76 -4.72 -0.24 -16.62
C PRO A 76 -6.24 -0.04 -16.79
N ASN A 77 -6.71 0.24 -18.01
CA ASN A 77 -8.13 0.47 -18.31
C ASN A 77 -8.89 -0.83 -18.63
N GLU A 78 -8.18 -1.94 -18.85
CA GLU A 78 -8.78 -3.24 -19.17
C GLU A 78 -8.76 -4.15 -17.96
N MET A 79 -9.88 -4.86 -17.75
CA MET A 79 -10.01 -5.91 -16.75
C MET A 79 -10.20 -7.24 -17.49
N ASP A 80 -9.09 -7.92 -17.76
CA ASP A 80 -9.10 -9.26 -18.31
C ASP A 80 -8.56 -10.24 -17.26
N LEU A 81 -9.49 -11.00 -16.68
CA LEU A 81 -9.21 -12.00 -15.66
C LEU A 81 -8.39 -13.19 -16.18
N SER A 82 -8.22 -13.31 -17.51
CA SER A 82 -7.49 -14.36 -18.21
C SER A 82 -6.20 -13.89 -18.90
N ALA A 83 -5.84 -12.61 -18.76
CA ALA A 83 -4.68 -12.04 -19.44
C ALA A 83 -3.37 -12.72 -19.04
N ALA A 84 -2.48 -12.86 -20.03
CA ALA A 84 -1.14 -13.37 -19.83
C ALA A 84 -0.20 -12.31 -19.22
N VAL A 85 0.91 -12.79 -18.65
CA VAL A 85 1.93 -11.98 -18.00
C VAL A 85 2.71 -11.17 -19.07
N GLU A 86 2.52 -9.84 -19.14
CA GLU A 86 3.30 -8.87 -19.93
C GLU A 86 4.15 -7.93 -19.05
N SER A 87 5.40 -7.68 -19.45
CA SER A 87 6.31 -6.73 -18.79
C SER A 87 5.82 -5.27 -18.85
N ASP A 88 5.78 -4.54 -17.72
CA ASP A 88 5.42 -3.10 -17.65
C ASP A 88 6.38 -2.19 -18.47
N GLY A 89 7.52 -2.70 -18.97
CA GLY A 89 8.48 -1.92 -19.79
C GLY A 89 9.16 -0.74 -19.06
N THR A 90 8.60 -0.24 -17.96
CA THR A 90 9.16 0.79 -17.07
C THR A 90 10.38 0.28 -16.34
N VAL A 91 10.34 -0.98 -15.91
CA VAL A 91 11.46 -1.67 -15.26
C VAL A 91 12.63 -1.76 -16.25
N GLU A 92 12.35 -2.13 -17.50
CA GLU A 92 13.37 -2.31 -18.54
C GLU A 92 13.99 -0.98 -18.96
N THR A 93 13.17 0.06 -19.15
CA THR A 93 13.65 1.42 -19.44
C THR A 93 14.43 2.03 -18.27
N TRP A 94 14.02 1.77 -17.02
CA TRP A 94 14.78 2.21 -15.84
C TRP A 94 16.13 1.49 -15.74
N ARG A 95 16.17 0.18 -15.99
CA ARG A 95 17.42 -0.60 -16.05
C ARG A 95 18.37 -0.07 -17.12
N ALA A 96 17.87 0.19 -18.32
CA ALA A 96 18.67 0.72 -19.43
C ALA A 96 19.28 2.11 -19.13
N SER A 97 18.71 2.85 -18.17
CA SER A 97 19.24 4.17 -17.77
C SER A 97 20.45 4.11 -16.83
N GLY A 98 20.88 2.91 -16.38
CA GLY A 98 22.01 2.74 -15.45
C GLY A 98 21.74 3.23 -14.03
N ARG A 99 20.49 3.62 -13.71
CA ARG A 99 20.09 4.13 -12.40
C ARG A 99 19.88 3.00 -11.40
N SER A 100 20.08 3.30 -10.11
CA SER A 100 19.92 2.33 -9.03
C SER A 100 18.50 1.74 -9.00
N MET A 101 18.42 0.42 -8.82
CA MET A 101 17.14 -0.28 -8.63
C MET A 101 16.49 0.02 -7.29
N LEU A 102 17.27 0.37 -6.26
CA LEU A 102 16.72 0.84 -5.00
C LEU A 102 15.90 2.13 -5.20
N GLN A 103 16.40 3.04 -6.05
CA GLN A 103 15.66 4.27 -6.39
C GLN A 103 14.37 3.98 -7.16
N TYR A 104 14.33 2.93 -7.98
CA TYR A 104 13.13 2.46 -8.65
C TYR A 104 12.09 1.96 -7.63
N CYS A 105 12.52 1.07 -6.73
CA CYS A 105 11.66 0.48 -5.71
C CYS A 105 11.04 1.56 -4.82
N ILE A 106 11.86 2.51 -4.34
CA ILE A 106 11.38 3.65 -3.56
C ILE A 106 10.39 4.48 -4.38
N ALA A 107 10.72 4.82 -5.63
CA ALA A 107 9.89 5.68 -6.46
C ALA A 107 8.50 5.08 -6.74
N LYS A 108 8.41 3.78 -7.02
CA LYS A 108 7.15 3.07 -7.25
C LYS A 108 6.28 3.03 -5.99
N SER A 109 6.89 2.82 -4.82
CA SER A 109 6.14 2.79 -3.56
C SER A 109 5.62 4.15 -3.09
N LEU A 110 6.13 5.28 -3.61
CA LEU A 110 5.73 6.61 -3.13
C LEU A 110 4.22 6.87 -3.28
N LEU A 111 3.63 6.51 -4.41
CA LEU A 111 2.19 6.75 -4.63
C LEU A 111 1.31 5.87 -3.72
N PRO A 112 1.50 4.53 -3.64
CA PRO A 112 0.82 3.69 -2.66
C PRO A 112 0.92 4.21 -1.22
N ILE A 113 2.12 4.62 -0.80
CA ILE A 113 2.37 5.19 0.54
C ILE A 113 1.54 6.45 0.74
N LEU A 114 1.57 7.39 -0.22
CA LEU A 114 0.80 8.63 -0.13
C LEU A 114 -0.71 8.37 -0.04
N ILE A 115 -1.23 7.42 -0.81
CA ILE A 115 -2.65 7.04 -0.76
C ILE A 115 -3.00 6.46 0.62
N ALA A 116 -2.19 5.50 1.11
CA ALA A 116 -2.39 4.88 2.41
C ALA A 116 -2.38 5.90 3.56
N GLU A 117 -1.41 6.84 3.55
CA GLU A 117 -1.30 7.90 4.55
C GLU A 117 -2.47 8.88 4.50
N VAL A 118 -2.91 9.29 3.30
CA VAL A 118 -4.08 10.17 3.16
C VAL A 118 -5.33 9.49 3.72
N MET A 119 -5.53 8.20 3.45
CA MET A 119 -6.65 7.44 3.99
C MET A 119 -6.55 7.32 5.52
N SER A 120 -5.39 6.95 6.06
CA SER A 120 -5.18 6.79 7.52
C SER A 120 -5.33 8.12 8.28
N LEU A 121 -4.63 9.17 7.85
CA LEU A 121 -4.60 10.47 8.54
C LEU A 121 -5.94 11.20 8.47
N SER A 122 -6.68 11.07 7.39
CA SER A 122 -8.02 11.68 7.29
C SER A 122 -9.01 11.05 8.27
N ILE A 123 -8.93 9.73 8.48
CA ILE A 123 -9.77 9.02 9.46
C ILE A 123 -9.34 9.35 10.88
N PHE A 124 -8.03 9.35 11.16
CA PHE A 124 -7.53 9.79 12.45
C PHE A 124 -7.95 11.24 12.77
N GLY A 125 -7.86 12.14 11.79
CA GLY A 125 -8.32 13.52 11.90
C GLY A 125 -9.83 13.63 12.16
N TYR A 126 -10.64 12.81 11.49
CA TYR A 126 -12.09 12.76 11.70
C TYR A 126 -12.44 12.28 13.13
N LEU A 127 -11.78 11.23 13.61
CA LEU A 127 -11.98 10.70 14.97
C LEU A 127 -11.53 11.70 16.04
N ALA A 128 -10.42 12.40 15.80
CA ALA A 128 -9.94 13.46 16.67
C ALA A 128 -10.90 14.65 16.72
N TRP A 129 -11.40 15.10 15.56
CA TRP A 129 -12.38 16.17 15.45
C TRP A 129 -13.71 15.82 16.15
N GLY A 130 -14.15 14.57 16.03
CA GLY A 130 -15.33 14.06 16.72
C GLY A 130 -15.16 13.87 18.23
N GLY A 131 -13.99 14.17 18.81
CA GLY A 131 -13.71 14.03 20.24
C GLY A 131 -13.57 12.58 20.72
N LEU A 132 -13.35 11.63 19.80
CA LEU A 132 -13.27 10.19 20.10
C LEU A 132 -11.84 9.74 20.44
N VAL A 133 -10.85 10.60 20.24
CA VAL A 133 -9.45 10.34 20.59
C VAL A 133 -9.19 10.78 22.02
N HIS A 134 -8.95 9.79 22.89
CA HIS A 134 -8.61 10.02 24.29
C HIS A 134 -7.10 9.90 24.47
N TRP A 135 -6.49 10.93 25.06
CA TRP A 135 -5.05 10.97 25.31
C TRP A 135 -4.71 10.11 26.53
N ASN A 136 -4.16 8.91 26.29
CA ASN A 136 -3.63 8.03 27.32
C ASN A 136 -2.08 8.17 27.42
N ASN A 137 -1.45 7.53 28.41
CA ASN A 137 0.01 7.57 28.58
C ASN A 137 0.80 6.94 27.42
N ASN A 138 0.15 6.13 26.57
CA ASN A 138 0.73 5.45 25.41
C ASN A 138 0.40 6.14 24.08
N ALA A 139 -0.31 7.27 24.09
CA ALA A 139 -0.91 7.84 22.90
C ALA A 139 0.13 8.21 21.83
N VAL A 140 1.33 8.63 22.26
CA VAL A 140 2.45 8.93 21.35
C VAL A 140 2.85 7.68 20.56
N LEU A 141 2.99 6.53 21.23
CA LEU A 141 3.36 5.28 20.59
C LEU A 141 2.27 4.81 19.63
N GLU A 142 1.00 4.91 20.02
CA GLU A 142 -0.14 4.53 19.19
C GLU A 142 -0.24 5.41 17.94
N ILE A 143 -0.04 6.73 18.06
CA ILE A 143 0.01 7.64 16.91
C ILE A 143 1.18 7.29 15.99
N MET A 144 2.37 6.99 16.53
CA MET A 144 3.49 6.53 15.72
C MET A 144 3.14 5.24 14.95
N CYS A 145 2.39 4.32 15.56
CA CYS A 145 1.90 3.13 14.88
C CYS A 145 0.90 3.46 13.78
N ILE A 146 -0.05 4.37 14.02
CA ILE A 146 -1.06 4.80 13.04
C ILE A 146 -0.43 5.43 11.80
N VAL A 147 0.68 6.16 11.96
CA VAL A 147 1.40 6.83 10.87
C VAL A 147 2.41 5.92 10.19
N LEU A 148 3.11 5.05 10.91
CA LEU A 148 4.16 4.23 10.28
C LEU A 148 3.61 2.96 9.63
N THR A 149 2.55 2.38 10.20
CA THR A 149 2.01 1.10 9.74
C THR A 149 1.47 1.15 8.30
N PRO A 150 0.66 2.14 7.89
CA PRO A 150 0.14 2.22 6.51
C PRO A 150 1.27 2.38 5.51
N ALA A 151 2.21 3.31 5.75
CA ALA A 151 3.38 3.51 4.89
C ALA A 151 4.21 2.23 4.71
N VAL A 152 4.52 1.50 5.79
CA VAL A 152 5.38 0.31 5.70
C VAL A 152 4.65 -0.84 5.01
N ILE A 153 3.34 -1.02 5.24
CA ILE A 153 2.55 -2.05 4.56
C ILE A 153 2.41 -1.71 3.07
N ALA A 154 2.08 -0.47 2.72
CA ALA A 154 1.99 -0.05 1.33
C ALA A 154 3.32 -0.22 0.59
N PHE A 155 4.44 0.11 1.25
CA PHE A 155 5.78 -0.16 0.72
C PHE A 155 6.00 -1.67 0.49
N ALA A 156 5.78 -2.49 1.52
CA ALA A 156 6.01 -3.94 1.43
C ALA A 156 5.13 -4.59 0.36
N GLY A 157 3.86 -4.19 0.26
CA GLY A 157 2.93 -4.64 -0.76
C GLY A 157 3.41 -4.36 -2.17
N GLU A 158 3.83 -3.13 -2.41
CA GLU A 158 4.40 -2.73 -3.69
C GLU A 158 5.64 -3.57 -4.03
N GLN A 159 6.52 -3.82 -3.07
CA GLN A 159 7.71 -4.65 -3.30
C GLN A 159 7.34 -6.11 -3.59
N ILE A 160 6.32 -6.67 -2.95
CA ILE A 160 5.84 -8.04 -3.23
C ILE A 160 5.25 -8.13 -4.63
N LEU A 161 4.45 -7.14 -5.05
CA LEU A 161 3.86 -7.07 -6.39
C LEU A 161 4.95 -6.95 -7.47
N LEU A 162 5.96 -6.13 -7.22
CA LEU A 162 7.13 -5.99 -8.08
C LEU A 162 7.96 -7.28 -8.15
N ALA A 163 8.22 -7.94 -7.01
CA ALA A 163 9.00 -9.17 -6.94
C ALA A 163 8.29 -10.36 -7.57
N SER A 164 6.97 -10.46 -7.38
CA SER A 164 6.13 -11.55 -7.90
C SER A 164 5.84 -11.42 -9.39
N HIS A 165 6.15 -10.28 -10.02
CA HIS A 165 5.74 -9.97 -11.38
C HIS A 165 4.22 -10.05 -11.59
N ALA A 166 3.43 -10.02 -10.53
CA ALA A 166 1.99 -10.21 -10.63
C ALA A 166 1.28 -9.02 -11.29
N ALA A 167 1.90 -7.84 -11.22
CA ALA A 167 1.44 -6.67 -11.95
C ALA A 167 2.01 -6.59 -13.38
N SER A 168 2.94 -7.47 -13.74
CA SER A 168 3.29 -7.71 -15.13
C SER A 168 2.26 -8.63 -15.78
N VAL A 169 1.00 -8.55 -15.41
CA VAL A 169 -0.12 -9.06 -16.21
C VAL A 169 -0.66 -7.81 -16.89
N GLY A 170 -0.84 -7.84 -18.22
CA GLY A 170 -1.17 -6.63 -18.98
C GLY A 170 -2.41 -5.88 -18.47
N SER A 171 -3.25 -6.55 -17.67
CA SER A 171 -4.48 -6.06 -17.05
C SER A 171 -4.64 -6.58 -15.60
N PHE A 172 -5.69 -6.11 -14.92
CA PHE A 172 -6.10 -6.68 -13.62
C PHE A 172 -6.55 -8.13 -13.78
N SER A 173 -5.91 -9.05 -13.05
CA SER A 173 -6.15 -10.50 -13.14
C SER A 173 -6.27 -11.16 -11.76
N ILE A 174 -6.74 -12.41 -11.75
CA ILE A 174 -6.77 -13.24 -10.52
C ILE A 174 -5.34 -13.42 -9.96
N VAL A 175 -4.33 -13.44 -10.82
CA VAL A 175 -2.92 -13.58 -10.42
C VAL A 175 -2.49 -12.36 -9.60
N SER A 176 -2.88 -11.14 -9.99
CA SER A 176 -2.62 -9.94 -9.17
C SER A 176 -3.31 -10.02 -7.80
N LEU A 177 -4.54 -10.53 -7.71
CA LEU A 177 -5.25 -10.67 -6.44
C LEU A 177 -4.65 -11.76 -5.54
N ILE A 178 -4.25 -12.90 -6.10
CA ILE A 178 -3.60 -13.98 -5.33
C ILE A 178 -2.22 -13.52 -4.84
N SER A 179 -1.52 -12.70 -5.62
CA SER A 179 -0.20 -12.21 -5.24
C SER A 179 -0.20 -11.26 -4.04
N SER A 180 -1.35 -10.66 -3.70
CA SER A 180 -1.50 -9.85 -2.49
C SER A 180 -1.96 -10.65 -1.26
N ALA A 181 -2.31 -11.93 -1.41
CA ALA A 181 -2.68 -12.81 -0.30
C ALA A 181 -1.60 -12.94 0.79
N PRO A 182 -0.29 -13.05 0.47
CA PRO A 182 0.77 -13.06 1.51
C PRO A 182 0.76 -11.79 2.35
N MET A 183 0.49 -10.62 1.74
CA MET A 183 0.38 -9.36 2.46
C MET A 183 -0.86 -9.33 3.36
N LEU A 184 -1.98 -9.88 2.90
CA LEU A 184 -3.21 -9.99 3.69
C LEU A 184 -3.02 -10.92 4.89
N VAL A 185 -2.38 -12.07 4.70
CA VAL A 185 -2.03 -13.00 5.80
C VAL A 185 -1.10 -12.33 6.80
N PHE A 186 -0.08 -11.62 6.31
CA PHE A 186 0.86 -10.89 7.17
C PHE A 186 0.14 -9.79 7.96
N MET A 187 -0.76 -9.04 7.33
CA MET A 187 -1.61 -8.05 7.98
C MET A 187 -2.51 -8.65 9.08
N ILE A 188 -3.12 -9.81 8.84
CA ILE A 188 -3.93 -10.51 9.86
C ILE A 188 -3.06 -10.97 11.03
N ALA A 189 -1.89 -11.57 10.75
CA ALA A 189 -0.97 -11.99 11.80
C ALA A 189 -0.51 -10.81 12.67
N MET A 190 -0.31 -9.66 12.04
CA MET A 190 0.08 -8.41 12.70
C MET A 190 -0.98 -7.87 13.67
N LEU A 191 -2.26 -8.02 13.34
CA LEU A 191 -3.37 -7.67 14.24
C LEU A 191 -3.42 -8.57 15.49
N MET A 192 -2.72 -9.71 15.50
CA MET A 192 -2.63 -10.62 16.66
C MET A 192 -1.38 -10.38 17.52
N MET A 193 -0.49 -9.46 17.12
CA MET A 193 0.74 -9.15 17.83
C MET A 193 0.65 -7.80 18.54
N SER A 194 1.48 -7.57 19.55
CA SER A 194 1.59 -6.23 20.14
C SER A 194 2.18 -5.24 19.13
N ALA A 195 1.74 -3.98 19.18
CA ALA A 195 2.12 -2.93 18.24
C ALA A 195 3.64 -2.77 18.00
N VAL A 196 4.48 -2.94 19.03
CA VAL A 196 5.94 -2.82 18.92
C VAL A 196 6.54 -3.95 18.09
N TRP A 197 6.21 -5.20 18.40
CA TRP A 197 6.67 -6.36 17.64
C TRP A 197 6.15 -6.35 16.20
N ALA A 198 4.92 -5.86 16.03
CA ALA A 198 4.30 -5.68 14.74
C ALA A 198 5.14 -4.72 13.86
N LEU A 199 5.46 -3.53 14.36
CA LEU A 199 6.33 -2.56 13.67
C LEU A 199 7.70 -3.13 13.29
N ILE A 200 8.35 -3.86 14.19
CA ILE A 200 9.66 -4.47 13.92
C ILE A 200 9.55 -5.51 12.80
N ALA A 201 8.55 -6.39 12.87
CA ALA A 201 8.31 -7.40 11.84
C ALA A 201 8.02 -6.75 10.47
N LEU A 202 7.29 -5.65 10.45
CA LEU A 202 6.99 -4.88 9.23
C LEU A 202 8.23 -4.30 8.57
N VAL A 203 9.09 -3.66 9.34
CA VAL A 203 10.34 -3.08 8.82
C VAL A 203 11.23 -4.19 8.27
N ALA A 204 11.37 -5.30 9.01
CA ALA A 204 12.15 -6.45 8.56
C ALA A 204 11.59 -7.05 7.26
N PHE A 205 10.27 -7.21 7.16
CA PHE A 205 9.61 -7.75 5.99
C PHE A 205 9.72 -6.83 4.76
N GLY A 206 9.56 -5.51 4.96
CA GLY A 206 9.75 -4.51 3.90
C GLY A 206 11.18 -4.49 3.37
N ILE A 207 12.19 -4.56 4.25
CA ILE A 207 13.60 -4.66 3.84
C ILE A 207 13.84 -5.96 3.06
N LEU A 208 13.32 -7.09 3.54
CA LEU A 208 13.47 -8.38 2.88
C LEU A 208 12.85 -8.35 1.46
N ALA A 209 11.65 -7.79 1.31
CA ALA A 209 10.97 -7.68 0.02
C ALA A 209 11.73 -6.76 -0.96
N ALA A 210 12.30 -5.65 -0.47
CA ALA A 210 13.15 -4.78 -1.28
C ALA A 210 14.43 -5.48 -1.73
N VAL A 211 15.11 -6.22 -0.82
CA VAL A 211 16.30 -7.00 -1.15
C VAL A 211 15.98 -8.07 -2.19
N LEU A 212 14.89 -8.81 -2.02
CA LEU A 212 14.45 -9.83 -2.97
C LEU A 212 14.14 -9.23 -4.35
N SER A 213 13.51 -8.07 -4.40
CA SER A 213 13.25 -7.33 -5.66
C SER A 213 14.55 -6.96 -6.37
N ILE A 214 15.54 -6.45 -5.62
CA ILE A 214 16.86 -6.08 -6.15
C ILE A 214 17.62 -7.32 -6.64
N VAL A 215 17.67 -8.39 -5.83
CA VAL A 215 18.39 -9.64 -6.17
C VAL A 215 17.74 -10.33 -7.37
N SER A 216 16.41 -10.42 -7.40
CA SER A 216 15.65 -10.98 -8.54
C SER A 216 15.94 -10.18 -9.82
N ALA A 217 15.94 -8.84 -9.73
CA ALA A 217 16.28 -7.96 -10.84
C ALA A 217 17.72 -8.19 -11.34
N HIS A 218 18.67 -8.39 -10.42
CA HIS A 218 20.07 -8.64 -10.75
C HIS A 218 20.28 -10.01 -11.42
N HIS A 219 19.65 -11.05 -10.89
CA HIS A 219 19.80 -12.43 -11.38
C HIS A 219 19.18 -12.62 -12.77
N ARG A 220 18.03 -12.01 -13.05
CA ARG A 220 17.36 -12.14 -14.36
C ARG A 220 18.05 -11.36 -15.48
N TYR A 221 18.85 -10.33 -15.18
CA TYR A 221 19.45 -9.44 -16.18
C TYR A 221 20.89 -9.04 -15.85
N PRO A 222 21.83 -10.01 -15.85
CA PRO A 222 23.22 -9.82 -15.37
C PRO A 222 24.04 -8.79 -16.16
N MET A 223 23.62 -8.40 -17.38
CA MET A 223 24.37 -7.53 -18.28
C MET A 223 23.97 -6.04 -18.24
N THR A 224 22.91 -5.66 -17.53
CA THR A 224 22.36 -4.28 -17.55
C THR A 224 22.99 -3.32 -16.53
N LEU A 225 23.85 -3.84 -15.64
CA LEU A 225 24.54 -3.05 -14.60
C LEU A 225 25.95 -2.63 -14.95
N ARG A 226 26.39 -2.76 -16.21
CA ARG A 226 27.63 -2.10 -16.60
C ARG A 226 27.34 -0.60 -16.72
N PRO A 227 28.02 0.27 -15.94
CA PRO A 227 28.03 1.68 -16.27
C PRO A 227 28.54 1.80 -17.71
N ILE A 228 27.81 2.55 -18.52
CA ILE A 228 28.31 2.98 -19.83
C ILE A 228 29.50 3.88 -19.49
N LEU A 229 30.71 3.35 -19.72
CA LEU A 229 31.97 4.10 -19.69
C LEU A 229 31.98 5.14 -20.80
#